data_AF-A0A3N1D5G5-F1
#
_entry.id   AF-A0A3N1D5G5-F1
#
_cell.length_a   1.000
_cell.length_b   1.000
_cell.length_c   1.000
_cell.angle_alpha   90.00
_cell.angle_beta   90.00
_cell.angle_gamma   90.00
#
_symmetry.space_group_name_H-M   'P 1'
#
loop_
_entity.id
_entity.type
_entity.pdbx_description
1 polymer ?
#
loop_
_entity_poly.entity_id
_entity_poly.type
_entity_poly.pdbx_seq_one_letter_code
_entity_poly.pdbx_strand_id
1 'polypeptide(L)'
;MSASVPAQGPPVQVPQVQGVPDTAQLLAVERYKYILQQIHTLNENVYKFLAIYQTLATAIVGAGISVFLGHDKWDVGPEVARGALKGLLWLETFVAGFTMLLVVIGVLSWLDYRREECELLDELVRPGFRKQPRIAAAYRWYETYVVLFIGGSTVFLWVYTTNLLLPAIK
;
A
#
# COMPACT_ATOMS: atom_id res chain seq x y z
N MET A 1 15.72 -70.05 13.82
CA MET A 1 15.82 -68.68 14.38
C MET A 1 14.71 -67.85 13.78
N SER A 2 13.55 -67.78 14.43
CA SER A 2 12.46 -66.85 14.07
C SER A 2 12.25 -65.92 15.26
N ALA A 3 12.62 -64.65 15.11
CA ALA A 3 12.37 -63.63 16.11
C ALA A 3 10.90 -63.17 15.96
N SER A 4 10.12 -63.33 17.04
CA SER A 4 8.76 -62.82 17.14
C SER A 4 8.77 -61.31 17.29
N VAL A 5 8.11 -60.60 16.38
CA VAL A 5 7.86 -59.15 16.45
C VAL A 5 6.92 -58.86 17.63
N PRO A 6 7.26 -57.91 18.53
CA PRO A 6 6.38 -57.58 19.64
C PRO A 6 5.13 -56.87 19.15
N ALA A 7 3.97 -57.27 19.68
CA ALA A 7 2.67 -56.73 19.35
C ALA A 7 2.62 -55.21 19.60
N GLN A 8 2.12 -54.46 18.62
CA GLN A 8 1.80 -53.04 18.79
C GLN A 8 0.77 -52.91 19.92
N GLY A 9 1.13 -52.18 20.97
CA GLY A 9 0.19 -51.82 22.04
C GLY A 9 -0.99 -51.03 21.48
N PRO A 10 -2.14 -51.03 22.18
CA PRO A 10 -3.33 -50.33 21.71
C PRO A 10 -3.03 -48.84 21.48
N PRO A 11 -3.64 -48.21 20.45
CA PRO A 11 -3.45 -46.79 20.19
C PRO A 11 -3.87 -45.99 21.43
N VAL A 12 -2.98 -45.11 21.89
CA VAL A 12 -3.25 -44.19 22.98
C VAL A 12 -4.38 -43.28 22.55
N GLN A 13 -5.59 -43.55 23.05
CA GLN A 13 -6.73 -42.65 22.90
C GLN A 13 -6.47 -41.43 23.77
N VAL A 14 -6.07 -40.33 23.13
CA VAL A 14 -5.96 -39.03 23.81
C VAL A 14 -7.37 -38.65 24.27
N PRO A 15 -7.60 -38.42 25.58
CA PRO A 15 -8.91 -38.01 26.07
C PRO A 15 -9.33 -36.72 25.38
N GLN A 16 -10.47 -36.73 24.69
CA GLN A 16 -11.12 -35.52 24.20
C GLN A 16 -11.59 -34.71 25.42
N VAL A 17 -10.78 -33.73 25.83
CA VAL A 17 -11.13 -32.82 26.93
C VAL A 17 -12.28 -31.94 26.45
N GLN A 18 -13.50 -32.24 26.89
CA GLN A 18 -14.69 -31.44 26.59
C GLN A 18 -14.46 -29.99 27.03
N GLY A 19 -14.46 -29.07 26.06
CA GLY A 19 -14.29 -27.63 26.27
C GLY A 19 -12.99 -27.03 25.74
N VAL A 20 -12.02 -27.86 25.31
CA VAL A 20 -10.84 -27.36 24.57
C VAL A 20 -11.20 -27.32 23.08
N PRO A 21 -11.10 -26.16 22.39
CA PRO A 21 -11.34 -26.09 20.96
C PRO A 21 -10.39 -27.05 20.25
N ASP A 22 -10.89 -27.73 19.22
CA ASP A 22 -10.06 -28.58 18.38
C ASP A 22 -8.86 -27.77 17.84
N THR A 23 -7.71 -28.41 17.68
CA THR A 23 -6.48 -27.74 17.21
C THR A 23 -6.72 -27.04 15.86
N ALA A 24 -7.57 -27.63 15.01
CA ALA A 24 -8.03 -27.03 13.77
C ALA A 24 -8.79 -25.70 13.99
N GLN A 25 -9.65 -25.61 15.00
CA GLN A 25 -10.40 -24.39 15.32
C GLN A 25 -9.47 -23.30 15.87
N LEU A 26 -8.47 -23.66 16.68
CA LEU A 26 -7.46 -22.72 17.17
C LEU A 26 -6.64 -22.13 16.01
N LEU A 27 -6.18 -22.97 15.08
CA LEU A 27 -5.45 -22.52 13.89
C LEU A 27 -6.30 -21.60 13.01
N ALA A 28 -7.59 -21.91 12.84
CA ALA A 28 -8.50 -21.10 12.06
C ALA A 28 -8.71 -19.70 12.67
N VAL A 29 -8.84 -19.62 14.00
CA VAL A 29 -8.95 -18.34 14.72
C VAL A 29 -7.66 -17.52 14.58
N GLU A 30 -6.49 -18.13 14.72
CA GLU A 30 -5.21 -17.43 14.54
C GLU A 30 -5.01 -16.94 13.11
N ARG A 31 -5.37 -17.74 12.10
CA ARG A 31 -5.36 -17.32 10.70
C ARG A 31 -6.29 -16.12 10.47
N TYR A 32 -7.49 -16.14 11.05
CA TYR A 32 -8.43 -15.02 10.96
C TYR A 32 -7.88 -13.74 11.59
N LYS A 33 -7.29 -13.84 12.79
CA LYS A 33 -6.61 -12.69 13.45
C LYS A 33 -5.50 -12.13 12.58
N TYR A 34 -4.67 -12.99 12.01
CA TYR A 34 -3.59 -12.59 11.11
C TYR A 34 -4.11 -11.81 9.89
N ILE A 35 -5.15 -12.31 9.22
CA ILE A 35 -5.76 -11.64 8.06
C ILE A 35 -6.27 -10.24 8.44
N LEU A 36 -6.98 -10.11 9.57
CA LEU A 36 -7.45 -8.80 10.05
C LEU A 36 -6.30 -7.84 10.35
N GLN A 37 -5.21 -8.34 10.94
CA GLN A 37 -4.03 -7.54 11.22
C GLN A 37 -3.33 -7.09 9.93
N GLN A 38 -3.23 -7.95 8.91
CA GLN A 38 -2.66 -7.57 7.61
C GLN A 38 -3.51 -6.50 6.91
N ILE A 39 -4.84 -6.65 6.91
CA ILE A 39 -5.76 -5.65 6.37
C ILE A 39 -5.59 -4.29 7.07
N HIS A 40 -5.50 -4.29 8.41
CA HIS A 40 -5.26 -3.08 9.17
C HIS A 40 -3.91 -2.42 8.84
N THR A 41 -2.85 -3.23 8.75
CA THR A 41 -1.50 -2.78 8.39
C THR A 41 -1.47 -2.16 6.99
N LEU A 42 -2.14 -2.78 6.01
CA LEU A 42 -2.26 -2.24 4.66
C LEU A 42 -2.93 -0.86 4.66
N ASN A 43 -4.00 -0.70 5.44
CA ASN A 43 -4.68 0.59 5.55
C ASN A 43 -3.77 1.67 6.15
N GLU A 44 -3.03 1.37 7.22
CA GLU A 44 -2.07 2.32 7.79
C GLU A 44 -0.97 2.69 6.82
N ASN A 45 -0.48 1.73 6.02
CA ASN A 45 0.61 1.94 5.08
C ASN A 45 0.24 2.98 4.02
N VAL A 46 -1.02 3.07 3.59
CA VAL A 46 -1.48 4.10 2.65
C VAL A 46 -1.21 5.51 3.21
N TYR A 47 -1.52 5.75 4.48
CA TYR A 47 -1.27 7.04 5.13
C TYR A 47 0.22 7.31 5.31
N LYS A 48 1.01 6.28 5.63
CA LYS A 48 2.48 6.39 5.72
C LYS A 48 3.09 6.76 4.36
N PHE A 49 2.65 6.13 3.28
CA PHE A 49 3.09 6.45 1.92
C PHE A 49 2.69 7.86 1.50
N LEU A 50 1.47 8.29 1.83
CA LEU A 50 1.02 9.66 1.58
C LEU A 50 1.87 10.69 2.33
N ALA A 51 2.19 10.46 3.61
CA ALA A 51 3.02 11.37 4.39
C ALA A 51 4.44 11.48 3.83
N ILE A 52 5.03 10.36 3.40
CA ILE A 52 6.34 10.33 2.74
C ILE A 52 6.29 11.12 1.43
N TYR A 53 5.26 10.89 0.61
CA TYR A 53 5.05 11.65 -0.63
C TYR A 53 4.95 13.15 -0.35
N GLN A 54 4.10 13.58 0.59
CA GLN A 54 3.94 14.99 0.93
C GLN A 54 5.25 15.63 1.40
N THR A 55 6.05 14.91 2.18
CA THR A 55 7.35 15.39 2.66
C THR A 55 8.31 15.61 1.50
N LEU A 56 8.44 14.63 0.60
CA LEU A 56 9.31 14.72 -0.57
C LEU A 56 8.85 15.79 -1.55
N ALA A 57 7.55 15.81 -1.86
CA ALA A 57 6.95 16.79 -2.76
C ALA A 57 7.16 18.22 -2.23
N THR A 58 6.95 18.44 -0.93
CA THR A 58 7.20 19.74 -0.30
C THR A 58 8.68 20.15 -0.42
N ALA A 59 9.60 19.22 -0.18
CA ALA A 59 11.04 19.48 -0.32
C ALA A 59 11.43 19.83 -1.77
N ILE A 60 10.89 19.08 -2.75
CA ILE A 60 11.15 19.31 -4.18
C ILE A 60 10.57 20.65 -4.63
N VAL A 61 9.35 20.98 -4.22
CA VAL A 61 8.72 22.28 -4.50
C VAL A 61 9.52 23.42 -3.86
N GLY A 62 9.97 23.26 -2.61
CA GLY A 62 10.82 24.23 -1.93
C GLY A 62 12.16 24.46 -2.64
N ALA A 63 12.79 23.39 -3.13
CA ALA A 63 13.98 23.48 -3.96
C ALA A 63 13.71 24.21 -5.28
N GLY A 64 12.57 23.92 -5.94
CA GLY A 64 12.17 24.59 -7.17
C GLY A 64 11.95 26.10 -6.99
N ILE A 65 11.25 26.49 -5.92
CA ILE A 65 11.06 27.91 -5.57
C ILE A 65 12.41 28.58 -5.30
N SER A 66 13.32 27.89 -4.62
CA SER A 66 14.65 28.40 -4.30
C SER A 66 15.50 28.63 -5.56
N VAL A 67 15.46 27.71 -6.54
CA VAL A 67 16.09 27.90 -7.86
C VAL A 67 15.46 29.08 -8.58
N PHE A 68 14.13 29.18 -8.58
CA PHE A 68 13.42 30.26 -9.27
C PHE A 68 13.69 31.65 -8.69
N LEU A 69 13.74 31.79 -7.36
CA LEU A 69 14.01 33.09 -6.72
C LEU A 69 15.51 33.40 -6.58
N GLY A 70 16.35 32.36 -6.64
CA GLY A 70 17.78 32.44 -6.35
C GLY A 70 18.66 32.55 -7.59
N HIS A 71 18.18 32.23 -8.80
CA HIS A 71 19.04 32.12 -9.98
C HIS A 71 19.87 33.39 -10.26
N ASP A 72 19.26 34.57 -10.13
CA ASP A 72 19.96 35.86 -10.31
C ASP A 72 21.04 36.10 -9.25
N LYS A 73 20.77 35.71 -8.00
CA LYS A 73 21.70 35.90 -6.88
C LYS A 73 22.86 34.91 -6.90
N TRP A 74 22.63 33.73 -7.46
CA TRP A 74 23.62 32.66 -7.56
C TRP A 74 24.43 32.71 -8.85
N ASP A 75 24.20 33.72 -9.70
CA ASP A 75 24.82 33.85 -11.03
C ASP A 75 24.62 32.57 -11.88
N VAL A 76 23.46 31.94 -11.72
CA VAL A 76 23.09 30.71 -12.42
C VAL A 76 22.43 31.11 -13.73
N GLY A 77 23.05 30.72 -14.85
CA GLY A 77 22.53 31.00 -16.17
C GLY A 77 21.06 30.53 -16.34
N PRO A 78 20.22 31.29 -17.07
CA PRO A 78 18.80 30.98 -17.26
C PRO A 78 18.53 29.56 -17.78
N GLU A 79 19.41 29.07 -18.67
CA GLU A 79 19.31 27.69 -19.20
C GLU A 79 19.54 26.63 -18.12
N VAL A 80 20.48 26.86 -17.20
CA VAL A 80 20.76 25.96 -16.08
C VAL A 80 19.61 25.96 -15.09
N ALA A 81 19.04 27.13 -14.78
CA ALA A 81 17.88 27.25 -13.89
C ALA A 81 16.64 26.54 -14.47
N ARG A 82 16.36 26.72 -15.77
CA ARG A 82 15.28 26.00 -16.47
C ARG A 82 15.52 24.49 -16.49
N GLY A 83 16.76 24.07 -16.73
CA GLY A 83 17.16 22.66 -16.67
C GLY A 83 16.94 22.05 -15.29
N ALA A 84 17.34 22.76 -14.23
CA ALA A 84 17.15 22.34 -12.84
C ALA A 84 15.65 22.20 -12.49
N LEU A 85 14.81 23.17 -12.86
CA LEU A 85 13.36 23.08 -12.65
C LEU A 85 12.73 21.88 -13.37
N LYS A 86 13.13 21.63 -14.62
CA LYS A 86 12.66 20.44 -15.36
C LYS A 86 13.13 19.14 -14.69
N GLY A 87 14.37 19.10 -14.19
CA GLY A 87 14.90 17.96 -13.44
C GLY A 87 14.11 17.70 -12.16
N LEU A 88 13.77 18.75 -11.41
CA LEU A 88 12.93 18.65 -10.21
C LEU A 88 11.52 18.16 -10.53
N LEU A 89 10.90 18.61 -11.63
CA LEU A 89 9.60 18.09 -12.08
C LEU A 89 9.64 16.61 -12.44
N TRP A 90 10.70 16.15 -13.12
CA TRP A 90 10.88 14.73 -13.42
C TRP A 90 11.08 13.90 -12.16
N LEU A 91 11.87 14.41 -11.20
CA LEU A 91 12.06 13.76 -9.91
C LEU A 91 10.74 13.64 -9.14
N GLU A 92 9.95 14.72 -9.05
CA GLU A 92 8.61 14.70 -8.45
C GLU A 92 7.70 13.69 -9.14
N THR A 93 7.75 13.61 -10.47
CA THR A 93 6.96 12.65 -11.26
C THR A 93 7.33 11.20 -10.93
N PHE A 94 8.62 10.93 -10.76
CA PHE A 94 9.10 9.61 -10.37
C PHE A 94 8.64 9.23 -8.97
N VAL A 95 8.76 10.15 -8.01
CA VAL A 95 8.28 9.95 -6.63
C VAL A 95 6.77 9.71 -6.62
N ALA A 96 5.99 10.55 -7.30
CA ALA A 96 4.55 10.41 -7.42
C ALA A 96 4.14 9.06 -8.03
N GLY A 97 4.76 8.67 -9.15
CA GLY A 97 4.50 7.39 -9.81
C GLY A 97 4.81 6.19 -8.93
N PHE A 98 5.92 6.23 -8.20
CA PHE A 98 6.29 5.18 -7.26
C PHE A 98 5.31 5.09 -6.08
N THR A 99 4.91 6.22 -5.49
CA THR A 99 3.89 6.23 -4.41
C THR A 99 2.55 5.69 -4.91
N MET A 100 2.09 6.11 -6.09
CA MET A 100 0.85 5.59 -6.69
C MET A 100 0.93 4.07 -6.88
N LEU A 101 2.06 3.54 -7.36
CA LEU A 101 2.28 2.11 -7.50
C LEU A 101 2.17 1.37 -6.16
N LEU A 102 2.79 1.88 -5.10
CA LEU A 102 2.69 1.29 -3.75
C LEU A 102 1.25 1.24 -3.25
N VAL A 103 0.47 2.30 -3.47
CA VAL A 103 -0.95 2.33 -3.10
C VAL A 103 -1.75 1.31 -3.91
N VAL A 104 -1.52 1.22 -5.22
CA VAL A 104 -2.20 0.23 -6.08
C VAL A 104 -1.87 -1.20 -5.65
N ILE A 105 -0.60 -1.52 -5.39
CA ILE A 105 -0.21 -2.84 -4.89
C ILE A 105 -0.86 -3.11 -3.52
N GLY A 106 -0.90 -2.13 -2.62
CA GLY A 106 -1.58 -2.26 -1.33
C GLY A 106 -3.07 -2.61 -1.47
N VAL A 107 -3.76 -1.99 -2.43
CA VAL A 107 -5.15 -2.29 -2.76
C VAL A 107 -5.32 -3.70 -3.34
N LEU A 108 -4.41 -4.14 -4.20
CA LEU A 108 -4.44 -5.52 -4.74
C LEU A 108 -4.23 -6.56 -3.63
N SER A 109 -3.28 -6.34 -2.74
CA SER A 109 -3.06 -7.19 -1.57
C SER A 109 -4.26 -7.18 -0.63
N TRP A 110 -4.90 -6.01 -0.43
CA TRP A 110 -6.12 -5.91 0.35
C TRP A 110 -7.23 -6.77 -0.25
N LEU A 111 -7.44 -6.71 -1.57
CA LEU A 111 -8.45 -7.54 -2.25
C LEU A 111 -8.22 -9.04 -2.02
N ASP A 112 -6.96 -9.47 -2.03
CA ASP A 112 -6.58 -10.87 -1.80
C ASP A 112 -6.90 -11.32 -0.37
N TYR A 113 -6.42 -10.58 0.63
CA TYR A 113 -6.74 -10.87 2.04
C TYR A 113 -8.24 -10.83 2.34
N ARG A 114 -9.00 -9.95 1.67
CA ARG A 114 -10.47 -9.90 1.82
C ARG A 114 -11.17 -11.09 1.19
N ARG A 115 -10.62 -11.69 0.14
CA ARG A 115 -11.13 -12.95 -0.43
C ARG A 115 -10.82 -14.11 0.51
N GLU A 116 -9.59 -14.21 1.00
CA GLU A 116 -9.22 -15.23 2.00
C GLU A 116 -10.09 -15.16 3.26
N GLU A 117 -10.39 -13.96 3.75
CA GLU A 117 -11.30 -13.76 4.89
C GLU A 117 -12.70 -14.32 4.59
N CYS A 118 -13.23 -14.09 3.39
CA CYS A 118 -14.56 -14.57 3.01
C CYS A 118 -14.57 -16.10 2.86
N GLU A 119 -13.54 -16.68 2.25
CA GLU A 119 -13.39 -18.14 2.10
C GLU A 119 -13.32 -18.83 3.46
N LEU A 120 -12.51 -18.29 4.39
CA LEU A 120 -12.36 -18.84 5.73
C LEU A 120 -13.67 -18.77 6.53
N LEU A 121 -14.43 -17.67 6.42
CA LEU A 121 -15.71 -17.52 7.11
C LEU A 121 -16.82 -18.39 6.49
N ASP A 122 -16.78 -18.61 5.18
CA ASP A 122 -17.72 -19.48 4.50
C ASP A 122 -17.54 -20.95 4.91
N GLU A 123 -16.29 -21.38 5.13
CA GLU A 123 -15.97 -22.72 5.65
C GLU A 123 -16.36 -22.90 7.12
N LEU A 124 -16.07 -21.92 7.97
CA LEU A 124 -16.22 -22.05 9.43
C LEU A 124 -17.63 -21.74 9.96
N VAL A 125 -18.35 -20.80 9.31
CA VAL A 125 -19.62 -20.28 9.83
C VAL A 125 -20.79 -20.76 9.00
N ARG A 126 -20.85 -20.33 7.73
CA ARG A 126 -21.84 -20.77 6.74
C ARG A 126 -21.47 -20.22 5.37
N PRO A 127 -21.81 -20.93 4.27
CA PRO A 127 -21.65 -20.39 2.93
C PRO A 127 -22.37 -19.04 2.75
N GLY A 128 -21.68 -18.08 2.13
CA GLY A 128 -22.20 -16.74 1.89
C GLY A 128 -22.38 -15.90 3.17
N PHE A 129 -21.62 -16.19 4.24
CA PHE A 129 -21.69 -15.39 5.46
C PHE A 129 -21.30 -13.94 5.18
N ARG A 130 -20.30 -13.72 4.32
CA ARG A 130 -19.82 -12.38 3.93
C ARG A 130 -19.71 -12.23 2.42
N LYS A 131 -20.11 -11.05 1.92
CA LYS A 131 -20.02 -10.73 0.49
C LYS A 131 -18.57 -10.49 0.07
N GLN A 132 -18.18 -11.06 -1.07
CA GLN A 132 -16.86 -10.83 -1.67
C GLN A 132 -16.62 -9.36 -2.04
N PRO A 133 -15.36 -8.90 -2.01
CA PRO A 133 -15.01 -7.54 -2.37
C PRO A 133 -15.31 -7.28 -3.86
N ARG A 134 -16.02 -6.18 -4.14
CA ARG A 134 -16.35 -5.75 -5.51
C ARG A 134 -15.47 -4.55 -5.90
N ILE A 135 -14.66 -4.72 -6.94
CA ILE A 135 -13.79 -3.68 -7.49
C ILE A 135 -14.62 -2.49 -8.04
N ALA A 136 -15.85 -2.75 -8.49
CA ALA A 136 -16.78 -1.71 -8.94
C ALA A 136 -17.13 -0.65 -7.86
N ALA A 137 -16.83 -0.93 -6.59
CA ALA A 137 -17.01 0.02 -5.49
C ALA A 137 -15.75 0.85 -5.18
N ALA A 138 -14.74 0.86 -6.06
CA ALA A 138 -13.47 1.57 -5.85
C ALA A 138 -13.62 3.08 -5.61
N TYR A 139 -14.70 3.71 -6.09
CA TYR A 139 -14.99 5.13 -5.79
C TYR A 139 -15.26 5.40 -4.30
N ARG A 140 -15.55 4.36 -3.50
CA ARG A 140 -15.74 4.47 -2.05
C ARG A 140 -14.42 4.35 -1.28
N TRP A 141 -13.34 3.99 -1.95
CA TRP A 141 -12.05 3.75 -1.33
C TRP A 141 -11.30 5.05 -1.19
N TYR A 142 -10.77 5.32 0.00
CA TYR A 142 -9.98 6.53 0.25
C TYR A 142 -8.69 6.51 -0.57
N GLU A 143 -8.17 5.31 -0.86
CA GLU A 143 -7.02 5.04 -1.72
C GLU A 143 -7.20 5.64 -3.13
N THR A 144 -8.41 5.57 -3.69
CA THR A 144 -8.72 6.19 -4.99
C THR A 144 -8.49 7.70 -4.95
N TYR A 145 -8.93 8.36 -3.86
CA TYR A 145 -8.75 9.80 -3.69
C TYR A 145 -7.30 10.16 -3.40
N VAL A 146 -6.53 9.29 -2.73
CA VAL A 146 -5.08 9.47 -2.53
C VAL A 146 -4.36 9.45 -3.88
N VAL A 147 -4.65 8.47 -4.74
CA VAL A 147 -4.06 8.36 -6.08
C VAL A 147 -4.44 9.57 -6.94
N LEU A 148 -5.71 10.00 -6.90
CA LEU A 148 -6.16 11.20 -7.61
C LEU A 148 -5.50 12.47 -7.09
N PHE A 149 -5.31 12.58 -5.78
CA PHE A 149 -4.62 13.72 -5.17
C PHE A 149 -3.18 13.80 -5.66
N ILE A 150 -2.42 12.70 -5.58
CA ILE A 150 -1.02 12.63 -6.04
C ILE A 150 -0.94 12.95 -7.54
N GLY A 151 -1.73 12.28 -8.37
CA GLY A 151 -1.72 12.53 -9.81
C GLY A 151 -2.14 13.96 -10.16
N GLY A 152 -3.17 14.47 -9.48
CA GLY A 152 -3.67 15.83 -9.66
C GLY A 152 -2.65 16.90 -9.26
N SER A 153 -1.97 16.75 -8.13
CA SER A 153 -0.91 17.67 -7.69
C SER A 153 0.28 17.64 -8.65
N THR A 154 0.70 16.47 -9.13
CA THR A 154 1.78 16.36 -10.12
C THR A 154 1.40 17.04 -11.44
N VAL A 155 0.19 16.80 -11.97
CA VAL A 155 -0.28 17.47 -13.20
C VAL A 155 -0.34 18.98 -13.00
N PHE A 156 -0.86 19.43 -11.86
CA PHE A 156 -0.89 20.85 -11.52
C PHE A 156 0.52 21.46 -11.51
N LEU A 157 1.49 20.80 -10.88
CA LEU A 157 2.88 21.27 -10.84
C LEU A 157 3.51 21.38 -12.24
N TRP A 158 3.26 20.40 -13.11
CA TRP A 158 3.70 20.46 -14.50
C TRP A 158 3.09 21.64 -15.24
N VAL A 159 1.77 21.80 -15.20
CA VAL A 159 1.05 22.89 -15.87
C VAL A 159 1.50 24.24 -15.34
N TYR A 160 1.60 24.40 -14.02
CA TYR A 160 2.03 25.64 -13.39
C TYR A 160 3.46 25.99 -13.78
N THR A 161 4.38 25.04 -13.68
CA THR A 161 5.81 25.31 -13.92
C THR A 161 6.10 25.57 -15.40
N THR A 162 5.48 24.82 -16.30
CA THR A 162 5.71 24.99 -17.74
C THR A 162 5.11 26.27 -18.30
N ASN A 163 3.93 26.67 -17.84
CA ASN A 163 3.22 27.83 -18.38
C ASN A 163 3.57 29.15 -17.67
N LEU A 164 3.98 29.11 -16.39
CA LEU A 164 4.25 30.33 -15.60
C LEU A 164 5.71 30.46 -15.19
N LEU A 165 6.30 29.44 -14.55
CA LEU A 165 7.66 29.57 -14.00
C LEU A 165 8.74 29.59 -15.08
N LEU A 166 8.75 28.62 -16.01
CA LEU A 166 9.79 28.54 -17.04
C LEU A 166 9.85 29.77 -17.97
N PRO A 167 8.72 30.33 -18.44
CA PRO A 167 8.74 31.55 -19.26
C PRO A 167 9.16 32.80 -18.48
N ALA A 168 9.00 32.81 -17.15
CA ALA A 168 9.35 33.94 -16.31
C ALA A 168 10.87 34.06 -16.04
N ILE A 169 11.62 32.95 -16.14
CA ILE A 169 13.08 32.98 -16.05
C ILE A 169 13.64 33.61 -17.33
N LYS A 170 14.30 34.76 -17.19
CA LYS A 170 14.94 35.50 -18.28
C LYS A 170 16.44 35.32 -18.26
#